data_AF-A0A436B4E4-F1
#
_entry.id   AF-A0A436B4E4-F1
#
_cell.length_a   1.000
_cell.length_b   1.000
_cell.length_c   1.000
_cell.angle_alpha   90.00
_cell.angle_beta   90.00
_cell.angle_gamma   90.00
#
_symmetry.space_group_name_H-M   'P 1'
#
loop_
_entity.id
_entity.type
_entity.pdbx_description
1 polymer ?
#
loop_
_entity_poly.entity_id
_entity_poly.type
_entity_poly.pdbx_seq_one_letter_code
_entity_poly.pdbx_strand_id
1 'polypeptide(L)'
;ISDARIVVAAMPSGGDWTAGLRNADGLIDPEKLSAAVFGNINHALDAVREDSLRRIDLRNVEFVLPETGAIKLVKITDATVVQSGPGGMQFSSKADIDGRTLTVAATATRDIAAHRVTALDASVDLADTGAAAAGKLGPVALKLTGSEGFGVNASRLTAALSSTGSVLDLGTRGLLPADVDINATLVAGSNKVQVDRLLLKTGRSTFDFAGSIGPKPASGAVGEEPSYRYDLTSDGSSLAPSESPEPALTFLARIAGVYNTVSHKLVAEQIALRSAGSGEVLGTAAVAFVDGKVPGINLAFNIHDMQVSHVKQLWPWFSARNARLWVLANLFGGRVVDANLQF
;
A
#
# COMPACT_ATOMS: atom_id res chain seq x y z
N ILE A 1 -4.17 32.98 -7.83
CA ILE A 1 -3.72 33.37 -6.47
C ILE A 1 -2.22 33.20 -6.43
N SER A 2 -1.47 34.20 -5.96
CA SER A 2 -0.01 34.10 -5.86
C SER A 2 0.49 34.63 -4.51
N ASP A 3 1.61 34.09 -4.04
CA ASP A 3 2.37 34.60 -2.89
C ASP A 3 1.51 34.74 -1.61
N ALA A 4 0.62 33.78 -1.41
CA ALA A 4 -0.36 33.81 -0.33
C ALA A 4 0.02 32.81 0.77
N ARG A 5 -0.14 33.22 2.04
CA ARG A 5 0.00 32.34 3.20
C ARG A 5 -1.34 32.20 3.90
N ILE A 6 -1.93 31.01 3.80
CA ILE A 6 -3.24 30.68 4.34
C ILE A 6 -3.03 29.91 5.64
N VAL A 7 -3.37 30.53 6.76
CA VAL A 7 -3.28 29.90 8.08
C VAL A 7 -4.58 29.14 8.33
N VAL A 8 -4.58 27.86 7.98
CA VAL A 8 -5.72 26.95 8.17
C VAL A 8 -5.86 26.56 9.65
N ALA A 9 -4.78 26.67 10.43
CA ALA A 9 -4.78 26.42 11.87
C ALA A 9 -5.81 27.26 12.67
N ALA A 10 -6.26 28.40 12.14
CA ALA A 10 -7.28 29.26 12.77
C ALA A 10 -8.72 28.96 12.30
N MET A 11 -8.88 28.08 11.30
CA MET A 11 -10.20 27.60 10.87
C MET A 11 -10.63 26.42 11.76
N PRO A 12 -11.94 26.21 11.98
CA PRO A 12 -12.42 25.01 12.66
C PRO A 12 -11.76 23.80 11.99
N SER A 13 -11.03 23.00 12.76
CA SER A 13 -10.31 21.85 12.23
C SER A 13 -11.30 21.03 11.40
N GLY A 14 -11.06 20.94 10.09
CA GLY A 14 -11.82 20.05 9.22
C GLY A 14 -11.84 18.69 9.91
N GLY A 15 -13.03 18.20 10.23
CA GLY A 15 -13.20 16.91 10.91
C GLY A 15 -12.49 15.79 10.15
N ASP A 16 -12.47 14.60 10.73
CA ASP A 16 -11.91 13.43 10.07
C ASP A 16 -12.46 13.27 8.65
N TRP A 17 -11.65 13.61 7.65
CA TRP A 17 -12.07 13.64 6.24
C TRP A 17 -12.43 12.24 5.74
N THR A 18 -11.95 11.20 6.41
CA THR A 18 -12.27 9.81 6.09
C THR A 18 -13.59 9.36 6.71
N ALA A 19 -14.23 10.15 7.58
CA ALA A 19 -15.49 9.77 8.23
C ALA A 19 -16.59 9.41 7.22
N GLY A 20 -16.70 10.17 6.12
CA GLY A 20 -17.65 9.88 5.03
C GLY A 20 -17.32 8.62 4.24
N LEU A 21 -16.08 8.11 4.35
CA LEU A 21 -15.61 6.92 3.64
C LEU A 21 -15.74 5.65 4.48
N ARG A 22 -16.04 5.75 5.79
CA ARG A 22 -16.07 4.60 6.69
C ARG A 22 -17.43 3.91 6.72
N ASN A 23 -17.42 2.59 6.92
CA ASN A 23 -18.60 1.79 7.24
C ASN A 23 -19.00 1.96 8.73
N ALA A 24 -20.02 1.23 9.17
CA ALA A 24 -20.50 1.28 10.56
C ALA A 24 -19.45 0.85 11.59
N ASP A 25 -18.48 0.02 11.17
CA ASP A 25 -17.39 -0.47 12.01
C ASP A 25 -16.17 0.48 12.02
N GLY A 26 -16.25 1.62 11.32
CA GLY A 26 -15.15 2.59 11.24
C GLY A 26 -14.06 2.23 10.21
N LEU A 27 -14.25 1.20 9.39
CA LEU A 27 -13.33 0.81 8.32
C LEU A 27 -13.67 1.56 7.04
N ILE A 28 -12.67 1.98 6.26
CA ILE A 28 -12.88 2.46 4.89
C ILE A 28 -13.69 1.42 4.09
N ASP A 29 -14.84 1.87 3.62
CA ASP A 29 -15.76 1.13 2.78
C ASP A 29 -15.34 1.33 1.32
N PRO A 30 -14.93 0.27 0.61
CA PRO A 30 -14.52 0.37 -0.79
C PRO A 30 -15.62 0.99 -1.68
N GLU A 31 -16.89 0.79 -1.36
CA GLU A 31 -17.99 1.34 -2.15
C GLU A 31 -18.12 2.84 -1.96
N LYS A 32 -18.01 3.31 -0.72
CA LYS A 32 -18.01 4.76 -0.43
C LYS A 32 -16.78 5.45 -1.01
N LEU A 33 -15.63 4.76 -1.04
CA LEU A 33 -14.42 5.28 -1.65
C LEU A 33 -14.63 5.54 -3.15
N SER A 34 -15.16 4.56 -3.89
CA SER A 34 -15.45 4.70 -5.31
C SER A 34 -16.42 5.85 -5.58
N ALA A 35 -17.53 5.89 -4.85
CA ALA A 35 -18.54 6.94 -4.96
C ALA A 35 -17.97 8.33 -4.64
N ALA A 36 -17.14 8.46 -3.61
CA ALA A 36 -16.53 9.73 -3.22
C ALA A 36 -15.55 10.25 -4.27
N VAL A 37 -14.74 9.37 -4.87
CA VAL A 37 -13.80 9.76 -5.94
C VAL A 37 -14.55 10.37 -7.12
N PHE A 38 -15.53 9.64 -7.68
CA PHE A 38 -16.27 10.14 -8.84
C PHE A 38 -17.18 11.31 -8.49
N GLY A 39 -17.80 11.32 -7.30
CA GLY A 39 -18.59 12.45 -6.81
C GLY A 39 -17.77 13.74 -6.71
N ASN A 40 -16.56 13.68 -6.16
CA ASN A 40 -15.68 14.84 -6.07
C ASN A 40 -15.20 15.33 -7.44
N ILE A 41 -14.95 14.42 -8.38
CA ILE A 41 -14.60 14.79 -9.77
C ILE A 41 -15.77 15.49 -10.45
N ASN A 42 -16.99 14.94 -10.32
CA ASN A 42 -18.20 15.56 -10.86
C ASN A 42 -18.42 16.95 -10.27
N HIS A 43 -18.23 17.11 -8.96
CA HIS A 43 -18.33 18.41 -8.29
C HIS A 43 -17.30 19.42 -8.82
N ALA A 44 -16.04 19.01 -8.99
CA ALA A 44 -15.01 19.85 -9.59
C ALA A 44 -15.37 20.26 -11.04
N LEU A 45 -15.86 19.31 -11.84
CA LEU A 45 -16.30 19.56 -13.23
C LEU A 45 -17.53 20.47 -13.31
N ASP A 46 -18.42 20.46 -12.31
CA ASP A 46 -19.53 21.41 -12.20
C ASP A 46 -19.04 22.81 -11.83
N ALA A 47 -18.16 22.95 -10.84
CA ALA A 47 -17.60 24.25 -10.43
C ALA A 47 -16.89 24.98 -11.59
N VAL A 48 -16.11 24.24 -12.39
CA VAL A 48 -15.43 24.80 -13.58
C VAL A 48 -16.42 25.22 -14.68
N ARG A 49 -17.58 24.56 -14.78
CA ARG A 49 -18.62 24.90 -15.77
C ARG A 49 -19.43 26.13 -15.36
N GLU A 50 -19.91 26.16 -14.12
CA GLU A 50 -20.88 27.16 -13.66
C GLU A 50 -20.27 28.57 -13.59
N ASP A 51 -19.02 28.68 -13.13
CA ASP A 51 -18.37 29.98 -12.97
C ASP A 51 -17.68 30.49 -14.25
N SER A 52 -17.84 29.82 -15.40
CA SER A 52 -17.05 30.07 -16.61
C SER A 52 -15.53 30.08 -16.35
N LEU A 53 -15.08 29.39 -15.30
CA LEU A 53 -13.69 29.34 -14.86
C LEU A 53 -12.87 28.49 -15.82
N ARG A 54 -12.38 29.11 -16.88
CA ARG A 54 -11.53 28.43 -17.87
C ARG A 54 -10.20 27.97 -17.28
N ARG A 55 -9.70 28.69 -16.28
CA ARG A 55 -8.39 28.45 -15.67
C ARG A 55 -8.29 29.01 -14.27
N ILE A 56 -7.71 28.23 -13.35
CA ILE A 56 -7.31 28.66 -12.01
C ILE A 56 -5.82 28.39 -11.87
N ASP A 57 -5.04 29.39 -11.44
CA ASP A 57 -3.62 29.25 -11.13
C ASP A 57 -3.34 29.59 -9.67
N LEU A 58 -2.59 28.74 -9.00
CA LEU A 58 -1.95 28.99 -7.71
C LEU A 58 -0.43 29.05 -7.93
N ARG A 59 0.24 30.04 -7.35
CA ARG A 59 1.71 30.14 -7.38
C ARG A 59 2.24 30.55 -6.04
N ASN A 60 3.24 29.84 -5.52
CA ASN A 60 3.86 30.13 -4.23
C ASN A 60 2.81 30.35 -3.11
N VAL A 61 1.90 29.39 -2.93
CA VAL A 61 0.85 29.45 -1.91
C VAL A 61 1.19 28.49 -0.78
N GLU A 62 1.19 28.98 0.45
CA GLU A 62 1.51 28.21 1.65
C GLU A 62 0.26 27.97 2.49
N PHE A 63 0.00 26.71 2.84
CA PHE A 63 -1.03 26.32 3.80
C PHE A 63 -0.36 25.89 5.09
N VAL A 64 -0.55 26.69 6.14
CA VAL A 64 -0.08 26.37 7.49
C VAL A 64 -1.17 25.58 8.19
N LEU A 65 -0.89 24.30 8.46
CA LEU A 65 -1.82 23.37 9.08
C LEU A 65 -1.66 23.38 10.61
N PRO A 66 -2.66 22.89 11.39
CA PRO A 66 -2.55 22.79 12.84
C PRO A 66 -1.33 21.97 13.30
N GLU A 67 -0.66 22.40 14.37
CA GLU A 67 0.57 21.75 14.88
C GLU A 67 0.38 20.30 15.36
N THR A 68 -0.86 19.92 15.66
CA THR A 68 -1.22 18.57 16.11
C THR A 68 -1.32 17.57 14.96
N GLY A 69 -1.29 18.02 13.70
CA GLY A 69 -1.33 17.17 12.52
C GLY A 69 0.04 16.59 12.16
N ALA A 70 0.02 15.46 11.45
CA ALA A 70 1.24 14.82 10.92
C ALA A 70 1.91 15.65 9.80
N ILE A 71 1.18 16.60 9.20
CA ILE A 71 1.67 17.53 8.19
C ILE A 71 1.57 18.94 8.76
N LYS A 72 2.67 19.70 8.73
CA LYS A 72 2.71 21.06 9.30
C LYS A 72 2.60 22.14 8.23
N LEU A 73 3.21 21.92 7.08
CA LEU A 73 3.26 22.87 5.99
C LEU A 73 3.05 22.19 4.65
N VAL A 74 2.14 22.77 3.85
CA VAL A 74 2.01 22.45 2.43
C VAL A 74 2.30 23.71 1.63
N LYS A 75 3.37 23.69 0.84
CA LYS A 75 3.74 24.80 -0.04
C LYS A 75 3.50 24.41 -1.49
N ILE A 76 2.49 25.00 -2.11
CA ILE A 76 2.23 24.88 -3.55
C ILE A 76 3.17 25.83 -4.28
N THR A 77 4.11 25.29 -5.05
CA THR A 77 5.01 26.07 -5.91
C THR A 77 4.23 26.60 -7.11
N ASP A 78 3.56 25.71 -7.84
CA ASP A 78 2.62 26.05 -8.91
C ASP A 78 1.52 25.00 -8.92
N ALA A 79 0.27 25.42 -9.12
CA ALA A 79 -0.83 24.52 -9.46
C ALA A 79 -1.76 25.18 -10.47
N THR A 80 -2.24 24.39 -11.42
CA THR A 80 -3.15 24.85 -12.46
C THR A 80 -4.30 23.88 -12.60
N VAL A 81 -5.52 24.41 -12.65
CA VAL A 81 -6.72 23.72 -13.14
C VAL A 81 -7.14 24.39 -14.46
N VAL A 82 -7.37 23.63 -15.51
CA VAL A 82 -7.84 24.13 -16.81
C VAL A 82 -9.01 23.29 -17.32
N GLN A 83 -9.99 23.93 -17.93
CA GLN A 83 -11.00 23.23 -18.71
C GLN A 83 -10.38 22.72 -20.03
N SER A 84 -10.39 21.41 -20.27
CA SER A 84 -9.80 20.79 -21.48
C SER A 84 -10.81 20.54 -22.60
N GLY A 85 -12.10 20.86 -22.36
CA GLY A 85 -13.19 20.75 -23.34
C GLY A 85 -14.56 20.73 -22.66
N PRO A 86 -15.66 20.54 -23.41
CA PRO A 86 -16.97 20.30 -22.83
C PRO A 86 -16.92 19.06 -21.92
N GLY A 87 -17.07 19.25 -20.60
CA GLY A 87 -16.98 18.17 -19.62
C GLY A 87 -15.56 17.64 -19.37
N GLY A 88 -14.51 18.35 -19.81
CA GLY A 88 -13.12 17.97 -19.57
C GLY A 88 -12.40 18.91 -18.61
N MET A 89 -11.56 18.36 -17.75
CA MET A 89 -10.66 19.12 -16.87
C MET A 89 -9.26 18.50 -16.88
N GLN A 90 -8.25 19.37 -16.73
CA GLN A 90 -6.89 19.00 -16.41
C GLN A 90 -6.44 19.72 -15.15
N PHE A 91 -5.72 19.01 -14.29
CA PHE A 91 -5.08 19.52 -13.10
C PHE A 91 -3.58 19.20 -13.13
N SER A 92 -2.77 20.13 -12.67
CA SER A 92 -1.35 19.90 -12.41
C SER A 92 -0.94 20.67 -11.17
N SER A 93 -0.06 20.10 -10.35
CA SER A 93 0.47 20.75 -9.15
C SER A 93 1.88 20.28 -8.87
N LYS A 94 2.72 21.20 -8.41
CA LYS A 94 3.98 20.93 -7.73
C LYS A 94 3.89 21.53 -6.34
N ALA A 95 3.93 20.68 -5.33
CA ALA A 95 3.89 21.06 -3.94
C ALA A 95 5.12 20.54 -3.18
N ASP A 96 5.38 21.14 -2.04
CA ASP A 96 6.29 20.66 -1.02
C ASP A 96 5.48 20.38 0.25
N ILE A 97 5.59 19.17 0.78
CA ILE A 97 4.91 18.73 1.99
C ILE A 97 5.98 18.39 3.02
N ASP A 98 6.15 19.25 4.01
CA ASP A 98 7.20 19.14 5.05
C ASP A 98 8.59 18.82 4.47
N GLY A 99 8.99 19.51 3.39
CA GLY A 99 10.29 19.32 2.72
C GLY A 99 10.31 18.23 1.65
N ARG A 100 9.16 17.62 1.32
CA ARG A 100 9.04 16.57 0.30
C ARG A 100 8.35 17.10 -0.93
N THR A 101 9.04 17.06 -2.06
CA THR A 101 8.44 17.45 -3.34
C THR A 101 7.40 16.43 -3.78
N LEU A 102 6.18 16.90 -4.02
CA LEU A 102 5.04 16.18 -4.56
C LEU A 102 4.67 16.80 -5.91
N THR A 103 4.55 15.98 -6.95
CA THR A 103 3.99 16.37 -8.24
C THR A 103 2.68 15.62 -8.46
N VAL A 104 1.67 16.32 -8.95
CA VAL A 104 0.38 15.74 -9.34
C VAL A 104 0.06 16.19 -10.75
N ALA A 105 -0.35 15.27 -11.61
CA ALA A 105 -0.95 15.55 -12.91
C ALA A 105 -2.20 14.71 -13.05
N ALA A 106 -3.34 15.32 -13.37
CA ALA A 106 -4.59 14.61 -13.51
C ALA A 106 -5.44 15.15 -14.65
N THR A 107 -6.23 14.27 -15.25
CA THR A 107 -7.24 14.58 -16.25
C THR A 107 -8.52 13.84 -15.91
N ALA A 108 -9.64 14.50 -16.16
CA ALA A 108 -10.97 13.90 -16.03
C ALA A 108 -11.84 14.33 -17.20
N THR A 109 -12.63 13.40 -17.73
CA THR A 109 -13.66 13.66 -18.73
C THR A 109 -14.99 13.10 -18.28
N ARG A 110 -16.07 13.81 -18.58
CA ARG A 110 -17.44 13.35 -18.34
C ARG A 110 -18.30 13.42 -19.58
N ASP A 111 -19.23 12.49 -19.64
CA ASP A 111 -20.45 12.60 -20.43
C ASP A 111 -21.36 13.65 -19.76
N ILE A 112 -21.59 14.76 -20.46
CA ILE A 112 -22.36 15.89 -19.92
C ILE A 112 -23.84 15.55 -19.77
N ALA A 113 -24.41 14.81 -20.72
CA ALA A 113 -25.83 14.48 -20.70
C ALA A 113 -26.14 13.47 -19.61
N ALA A 114 -25.25 12.49 -19.41
CA ALA A 114 -25.40 11.46 -18.39
C ALA A 114 -24.86 11.86 -17.01
N HIS A 115 -24.19 13.02 -16.89
CA HIS A 115 -23.45 13.45 -15.69
C HIS A 115 -22.54 12.33 -15.14
N ARG A 116 -21.76 11.73 -16.03
CA ARG A 116 -20.97 10.52 -15.75
C ARG A 116 -19.51 10.71 -16.13
N VAL A 117 -18.59 10.49 -15.21
CA VAL A 117 -17.14 10.46 -15.47
C VAL A 117 -16.81 9.26 -16.36
N THR A 118 -16.36 9.53 -17.59
CA THR A 118 -16.01 8.50 -18.58
C THR A 118 -14.52 8.16 -18.56
N ALA A 119 -13.67 9.06 -18.10
CA ALA A 119 -12.26 8.78 -17.85
C ALA A 119 -11.71 9.63 -16.71
N LEU A 120 -10.90 8.99 -15.86
CA LEU A 120 -9.99 9.58 -14.90
C LEU A 120 -8.60 9.02 -15.19
N ASP A 121 -7.60 9.89 -15.28
CA ASP A 121 -6.18 9.51 -15.24
C ASP A 121 -5.46 10.52 -14.36
N ALA A 122 -4.89 10.05 -13.25
CA ALA A 122 -4.12 10.84 -12.32
C ALA A 122 -2.79 10.15 -12.02
N SER A 123 -1.72 10.93 -12.00
CA SER A 123 -0.37 10.52 -11.63
C SER A 123 0.11 11.40 -10.49
N VAL A 124 0.68 10.79 -9.47
CA VAL A 124 1.19 11.41 -8.27
C VAL A 124 2.60 10.89 -8.03
N ASP A 125 3.58 11.79 -8.02
CA ASP A 125 4.98 11.47 -7.77
C ASP A 125 5.44 12.16 -6.50
N LEU A 126 5.86 11.37 -5.52
CA LEU A 126 6.47 11.85 -4.29
C LEU A 126 7.98 11.56 -4.36
N ALA A 127 8.78 12.60 -4.17
CA ALA A 127 10.24 12.47 -4.09
C ALA A 127 10.66 11.64 -2.86
N ASP A 128 11.89 11.12 -2.89
CA ASP A 128 12.43 10.34 -1.78
C ASP A 128 12.47 11.15 -0.47
N THR A 129 12.35 10.47 0.67
CA THR A 129 12.19 11.16 1.96
C THR A 129 13.50 11.40 2.70
N GLY A 130 14.66 11.24 2.06
CA GLY A 130 15.93 11.16 2.79
C GLY A 130 15.93 10.05 3.85
N ALA A 131 16.98 10.01 4.68
CA ALA A 131 17.08 9.05 5.78
C ALA A 131 16.30 9.55 7.02
N ALA A 132 15.41 8.72 7.55
CA ALA A 132 14.72 8.92 8.82
C ALA A 132 15.10 7.81 9.82
N ALA A 133 14.71 7.97 11.09
CA ALA A 133 15.03 7.01 12.15
C ALA A 133 14.46 5.59 11.91
N ALA A 134 13.40 5.45 11.11
CA ALA A 134 12.79 4.17 10.75
C ALA A 134 13.29 3.62 9.40
N GLY A 135 14.20 4.33 8.72
CA GLY A 135 14.70 3.98 7.40
C GLY A 135 14.54 5.10 6.36
N LYS A 136 14.73 4.74 5.09
CA LYS A 136 14.57 5.60 3.91
C LYS A 136 13.37 5.12 3.11
N LEU A 137 12.43 6.00 2.77
CA LEU A 137 11.46 5.74 1.71
C LEU A 137 12.03 6.30 0.40
N GLY A 138 12.10 5.43 -0.61
CA GLY A 138 12.44 5.82 -1.98
C GLY A 138 11.36 6.72 -2.61
N PRO A 139 11.56 7.22 -3.84
CA PRO A 139 10.49 7.90 -4.55
C PRO A 139 9.27 6.96 -4.66
N VAL A 140 8.08 7.56 -4.63
CA VAL A 140 6.81 6.85 -4.76
C VAL A 140 6.07 7.42 -5.97
N ALA A 141 5.69 6.55 -6.90
CA ALA A 141 4.80 6.90 -8.01
C ALA A 141 3.47 6.18 -7.84
N LEU A 142 2.38 6.92 -7.87
CA LEU A 142 1.01 6.43 -7.84
C LEU A 142 0.29 6.87 -9.11
N LYS A 143 -0.22 5.92 -9.88
CA LYS A 143 -1.16 6.15 -10.97
C LYS A 143 -2.54 5.67 -10.56
N LEU A 144 -3.56 6.51 -10.76
CA LEU A 144 -4.97 6.20 -10.53
C LEU A 144 -5.72 6.43 -11.84
N THR A 145 -6.44 5.41 -12.32
CA THR A 145 -7.34 5.54 -13.47
C THR A 145 -8.72 5.01 -13.13
N GLY A 146 -9.75 5.45 -13.86
CA GLY A 146 -11.08 4.89 -13.68
C GLY A 146 -12.18 5.51 -14.52
N SER A 147 -13.37 4.96 -14.38
CA SER A 147 -14.59 5.41 -15.05
C SER A 147 -15.82 4.96 -14.27
N GLU A 148 -16.87 5.79 -14.30
CA GLU A 148 -18.19 5.39 -13.81
C GLU A 148 -18.86 4.39 -14.74
N GLY A 149 -19.66 3.51 -14.15
CA GLY A 149 -20.37 2.43 -14.86
C GLY A 149 -21.44 2.92 -15.83
N PHE A 150 -21.79 2.08 -16.81
CA PHE A 150 -22.90 2.33 -17.73
C PHE A 150 -23.61 1.03 -18.08
N GLY A 151 -24.95 1.05 -18.05
CA GLY A 151 -25.77 -0.13 -18.29
C GLY A 151 -25.47 -1.22 -17.26
N VAL A 152 -24.94 -2.34 -17.74
CA VAL A 152 -24.57 -3.51 -16.91
C VAL A 152 -23.16 -3.41 -16.32
N ASN A 153 -22.34 -2.44 -16.75
CA ASN A 153 -20.97 -2.30 -16.28
C ASN A 153 -20.94 -1.49 -14.99
N ALA A 154 -20.30 -2.02 -13.95
CA ALA A 154 -20.04 -1.30 -12.70
C ALA A 154 -18.91 -0.28 -12.86
N SER A 155 -18.93 0.77 -12.03
CA SER A 155 -17.83 1.73 -11.93
C SER A 155 -16.53 1.02 -11.53
N ARG A 156 -15.40 1.46 -12.09
CA ARG A 156 -14.09 0.86 -11.87
C ARG A 156 -13.04 1.91 -11.58
N LEU A 157 -12.23 1.66 -10.56
CA LEU A 157 -10.99 2.36 -10.26
C LEU A 157 -9.83 1.37 -10.29
N THR A 158 -8.69 1.79 -10.81
CA THR A 158 -7.46 1.01 -10.81
C THR A 158 -6.32 1.89 -10.31
N ALA A 159 -5.52 1.36 -9.39
CA ALA A 159 -4.36 2.03 -8.83
C ALA A 159 -3.11 1.21 -9.12
N ALA A 160 -2.06 1.88 -9.58
CA ALA A 160 -0.72 1.33 -9.71
C ALA A 160 0.22 2.15 -8.81
N LEU A 161 0.87 1.50 -7.85
CA LEU A 161 1.79 2.12 -6.91
C LEU A 161 3.17 1.49 -7.10
N SER A 162 4.22 2.28 -7.18
CA SER A 162 5.59 1.78 -7.18
C SER A 162 6.48 2.61 -6.27
N SER A 163 7.45 1.95 -5.64
CA SER A 163 8.54 2.58 -4.91
C SER A 163 9.80 1.75 -5.04
N THR A 164 10.92 2.42 -5.32
CA THR A 164 12.23 1.78 -5.51
C THR A 164 13.29 2.44 -4.64
N GLY A 165 14.28 1.67 -4.19
CA GLY A 165 15.36 2.17 -3.35
C GLY A 165 14.91 2.52 -1.92
N SER A 166 13.80 1.94 -1.45
CA SER A 166 13.40 2.04 -0.05
C SER A 166 14.26 1.12 0.81
N VAL A 167 14.51 1.52 2.05
CA VAL A 167 15.29 0.78 3.04
C VAL A 167 14.58 0.89 4.37
N LEU A 168 14.18 -0.24 4.95
CA LEU A 168 13.61 -0.30 6.29
C LEU A 168 14.73 -0.52 7.32
N ASP A 169 14.77 0.30 8.37
CA ASP A 169 15.69 0.09 9.49
C ASP A 169 15.06 -0.81 10.55
N LEU A 170 15.61 -2.01 10.72
CA LEU A 170 15.16 -2.99 11.72
C LEU A 170 16.00 -2.93 13.02
N GLY A 171 16.73 -1.84 13.23
CA GLY A 171 17.61 -1.61 14.38
C GLY A 171 18.80 -2.56 14.38
N THR A 172 19.04 -3.26 15.50
CA THR A 172 20.13 -4.24 15.63
C THR A 172 20.01 -5.42 14.67
N ARG A 173 18.82 -5.62 14.07
CA ARG A 173 18.59 -6.64 13.07
C ARG A 173 19.16 -6.26 11.70
N GLY A 174 19.42 -4.97 11.44
CA GLY A 174 20.03 -4.49 10.20
C GLY A 174 19.06 -3.76 9.28
N LEU A 175 19.53 -3.44 8.08
CA LEU A 175 18.78 -2.72 7.05
C LEU A 175 18.16 -3.69 6.05
N LEU A 176 16.90 -3.47 5.70
CA LEU A 176 16.17 -4.26 4.71
C LEU A 176 15.84 -3.39 3.49
N PRO A 177 16.61 -3.49 2.38
CA PRO A 177 16.25 -2.83 1.13
C PRO A 177 15.01 -3.49 0.54
N ALA A 178 14.06 -2.69 0.08
CA ALA A 178 12.80 -3.16 -0.48
C ALA A 178 12.36 -2.28 -1.65
N ASP A 179 12.03 -2.92 -2.77
CA ASP A 179 11.29 -2.32 -3.86
C ASP A 179 9.89 -2.92 -3.90
N VAL A 180 8.89 -2.09 -4.14
CA VAL A 180 7.47 -2.47 -4.12
C VAL A 180 6.80 -1.99 -5.40
N ASP A 181 6.06 -2.87 -6.06
CA ASP A 181 5.15 -2.56 -7.17
C ASP A 181 3.80 -3.22 -6.89
N ILE A 182 2.72 -2.45 -6.91
CA ILE A 182 1.37 -2.90 -6.60
C ILE A 182 0.43 -2.44 -7.70
N ASN A 183 -0.38 -3.34 -8.21
CA ASN A 183 -1.52 -3.04 -9.07
C ASN A 183 -2.79 -3.54 -8.37
N ALA A 184 -3.80 -2.68 -8.29
CA ALA A 184 -5.04 -2.98 -7.60
C ALA A 184 -6.25 -2.43 -8.35
N THR A 185 -7.35 -3.16 -8.30
CA THR A 185 -8.61 -2.82 -8.95
C THR A 185 -9.74 -2.81 -7.91
N LEU A 186 -10.54 -1.74 -7.93
CA LEU A 186 -11.79 -1.63 -7.20
C LEU A 186 -12.93 -1.56 -8.20
N VAL A 187 -13.85 -2.52 -8.12
CA VAL A 187 -15.09 -2.55 -8.92
C VAL A 187 -16.25 -2.31 -7.98
N ALA A 188 -17.09 -1.33 -8.29
CA ALA A 188 -18.27 -1.05 -7.47
C ALA A 188 -19.15 -2.30 -7.33
N GLY A 189 -19.58 -2.59 -6.10
CA GLY A 189 -20.33 -3.77 -5.70
C GLY A 189 -19.47 -4.97 -5.28
N SER A 190 -18.14 -4.90 -5.34
CA SER A 190 -17.26 -6.00 -4.91
C SER A 190 -17.07 -6.06 -3.39
N ASN A 191 -17.27 -4.94 -2.69
CA ASN A 191 -16.94 -4.71 -1.28
C ASN A 191 -15.49 -5.10 -0.92
N LYS A 192 -14.59 -5.05 -1.90
CA LYS A 192 -13.17 -5.40 -1.74
C LYS A 192 -12.31 -4.78 -2.83
N VAL A 193 -11.06 -4.53 -2.49
CA VAL A 193 -10.01 -4.21 -3.45
C VAL A 193 -9.39 -5.51 -3.94
N GLN A 194 -9.40 -5.73 -5.24
CA GLN A 194 -8.63 -6.78 -5.89
C GLN A 194 -7.17 -6.33 -5.95
N VAL A 195 -6.26 -7.18 -5.47
CA VAL A 195 -4.82 -7.01 -5.66
C VAL A 195 -4.48 -7.80 -6.93
N ASP A 196 -4.33 -7.09 -8.05
CA ASP A 196 -4.00 -7.71 -9.34
C ASP A 196 -2.55 -8.20 -9.33
N ARG A 197 -1.67 -7.43 -8.68
CA ARG A 197 -0.28 -7.80 -8.43
C ARG A 197 0.27 -7.05 -7.23
N LEU A 198 1.08 -7.72 -6.42
CA LEU A 198 1.93 -7.18 -5.37
C LEU A 198 3.30 -7.83 -5.53
N LEU A 199 4.24 -7.07 -6.07
CA LEU A 199 5.62 -7.47 -6.28
C LEU A 199 6.51 -6.77 -5.25
N LEU A 200 7.07 -7.53 -4.33
CA LEU A 200 8.08 -7.08 -3.38
C LEU A 200 9.42 -7.70 -3.74
N LYS A 201 10.46 -6.87 -3.92
CA LYS A 201 11.84 -7.33 -4.12
C LYS A 201 12.70 -6.89 -2.95
N THR A 202 13.49 -7.81 -2.42
CA THR A 202 14.44 -7.52 -1.35
C THR A 202 15.69 -8.38 -1.51
N GLY A 203 16.83 -7.76 -1.72
CA GLY A 203 18.07 -8.47 -2.05
C GLY A 203 17.90 -9.30 -3.32
N ARG A 204 18.06 -10.63 -3.22
CA ARG A 204 17.82 -11.56 -4.34
C ARG A 204 16.43 -12.22 -4.30
N SER A 205 15.63 -11.92 -3.28
CA SER A 205 14.28 -12.48 -3.13
C SER A 205 13.26 -11.66 -3.90
N THR A 206 12.27 -12.35 -4.47
CA THR A 206 11.14 -11.76 -5.18
C THR A 206 9.85 -12.41 -4.70
N PHE A 207 8.90 -11.61 -4.24
CA PHE A 207 7.60 -12.04 -3.77
C PHE A 207 6.55 -11.46 -4.69
N ASP A 208 5.83 -12.30 -5.43
CA ASP A 208 4.83 -11.89 -6.41
C ASP A 208 3.48 -12.50 -6.04
N PHE A 209 2.57 -11.66 -5.55
CA PHE A 209 1.28 -12.06 -5.00
C PHE A 209 0.12 -11.41 -5.76
N ALA A 210 -1.01 -12.12 -5.84
CA ALA A 210 -2.30 -11.58 -6.27
C ALA A 210 -3.37 -12.02 -5.28
N GLY A 211 -4.51 -11.33 -5.21
CA GLY A 211 -5.56 -11.68 -4.28
C GLY A 211 -6.55 -10.56 -4.01
N SER A 212 -7.01 -10.43 -2.76
CA SER A 212 -7.94 -9.35 -2.41
C SER A 212 -7.83 -8.91 -0.95
N ILE A 213 -8.24 -7.67 -0.70
CA ILE A 213 -8.30 -7.03 0.62
C ILE A 213 -9.67 -6.38 0.77
N GLY A 214 -10.32 -6.54 1.91
CA GLY A 214 -11.59 -5.86 2.17
C GLY A 214 -11.95 -5.86 3.65
N PRO A 215 -12.98 -5.10 4.06
CA PRO A 215 -13.46 -5.11 5.43
C PRO A 215 -13.78 -6.55 5.87
N LYS A 216 -13.32 -6.94 7.06
CA LYS A 216 -13.74 -8.20 7.68
C LYS A 216 -15.15 -8.00 8.23
N PRO A 217 -16.13 -8.84 7.84
CA PRO A 217 -17.45 -8.78 8.45
C PRO A 217 -17.35 -9.01 9.96
N ALA A 218 -18.02 -8.19 10.76
CA ALA A 218 -18.10 -8.39 12.20
C ALA A 218 -18.72 -9.76 12.52
N SER A 219 -18.06 -10.54 13.38
CA SER A 219 -18.56 -11.83 13.85
C SER A 219 -19.56 -11.71 15.00
N GLY A 220 -19.65 -10.52 15.61
CA GLY A 220 -20.45 -10.27 16.82
C GLY A 220 -19.77 -10.70 18.12
N ALA A 221 -18.51 -11.14 18.07
CA ALA A 221 -17.74 -11.48 19.26
C ALA A 221 -17.44 -10.22 20.11
N VAL A 222 -17.60 -10.35 21.43
CA VAL A 222 -17.32 -9.25 22.36
C VAL A 222 -15.84 -8.88 22.30
N GLY A 223 -15.56 -7.60 22.05
CA GLY A 223 -14.19 -7.10 21.95
C GLY A 223 -13.51 -7.38 20.62
N GLU A 224 -14.25 -7.83 19.59
CA GLU A 224 -13.69 -7.92 18.24
C GLU A 224 -13.32 -6.53 17.72
N GLU A 225 -12.10 -6.43 17.21
CA GLU A 225 -11.57 -5.20 16.63
C GLU A 225 -11.96 -5.07 15.15
N PRO A 226 -12.36 -3.88 14.68
CA PRO A 226 -12.51 -3.60 13.25
C PRO A 226 -11.20 -3.92 12.51
N SER A 227 -11.30 -4.78 11.50
CA SER A 227 -10.14 -5.30 10.78
C SER A 227 -10.41 -5.46 9.29
N TYR A 228 -9.35 -5.41 8.50
CA TYR A 228 -9.38 -5.80 7.09
C TYR A 228 -8.95 -7.24 6.96
N ARG A 229 -9.67 -8.05 6.18
CA ARG A 229 -9.21 -9.39 5.80
C ARG A 229 -8.47 -9.33 4.47
N TYR A 230 -7.46 -10.18 4.32
CA TYR A 230 -6.75 -10.37 3.06
C TYR A 230 -6.54 -11.86 2.77
N ASP A 231 -6.48 -12.19 1.49
CA ASP A 231 -6.13 -13.52 0.99
C ASP A 231 -5.30 -13.31 -0.27
N LEU A 232 -4.04 -13.75 -0.23
CA LEU A 232 -3.03 -13.54 -1.25
C LEU A 232 -2.43 -14.89 -1.66
N THR A 233 -2.28 -15.10 -2.96
CA THR A 233 -1.67 -16.29 -3.53
C THR A 233 -0.48 -15.92 -4.41
N SER A 234 0.52 -16.78 -4.45
CA SER A 234 1.67 -16.66 -5.34
C SER A 234 1.87 -17.96 -6.11
N ASP A 235 2.07 -17.83 -7.42
CA ASP A 235 2.31 -18.96 -8.33
C ASP A 235 3.79 -19.16 -8.69
N GLY A 236 4.72 -18.44 -8.03
CA GLY A 236 6.14 -18.53 -8.37
C GLY A 236 7.05 -17.52 -7.68
N SER A 237 6.85 -17.26 -6.39
CA SER A 237 7.78 -16.43 -5.62
C SER A 237 9.12 -17.13 -5.40
N SER A 238 10.16 -16.35 -5.12
CA SER A 238 11.52 -16.82 -4.90
C SER A 238 12.14 -16.21 -3.64
N LEU A 239 12.68 -17.05 -2.76
CA LEU A 239 13.35 -16.68 -1.52
C LEU A 239 14.85 -16.99 -1.62
N ALA A 240 15.66 -15.93 -1.56
CA ALA A 240 17.12 -16.01 -1.62
C ALA A 240 17.76 -14.92 -0.75
N PRO A 241 17.70 -15.02 0.59
CA PRO A 241 18.47 -14.18 1.51
C PRO A 241 19.91 -13.93 1.03
N SER A 242 20.39 -12.70 1.14
CA SER A 242 21.67 -12.28 0.55
C SER A 242 22.87 -12.99 1.19
N GLU A 243 22.75 -13.37 2.46
CA GLU A 243 23.78 -14.06 3.23
C GLU A 243 23.78 -15.59 3.03
N SER A 244 22.80 -16.14 2.30
CA SER A 244 22.69 -17.57 2.03
C SER A 244 23.41 -17.95 0.73
N PRO A 245 24.40 -18.87 0.74
CA PRO A 245 25.04 -19.35 -0.48
C PRO A 245 24.18 -20.35 -1.26
N GLU A 246 23.05 -20.79 -0.68
CA GLU A 246 22.18 -21.80 -1.28
C GLU A 246 21.47 -21.27 -2.54
N PRO A 247 21.07 -22.15 -3.47
CA PRO A 247 20.19 -21.79 -4.58
C PRO A 247 18.87 -21.19 -4.08
N ALA A 248 18.29 -20.31 -4.87
CA ALA A 248 17.02 -19.67 -4.53
C ALA A 248 15.90 -20.72 -4.37
N LEU A 249 15.09 -20.57 -3.33
CA LEU A 249 13.90 -21.38 -3.12
C LEU A 249 12.75 -20.77 -3.93
N THR A 250 12.31 -21.45 -4.98
CA THR A 250 11.05 -21.10 -5.67
C THR A 250 9.88 -21.83 -5.03
N PHE A 251 8.78 -21.11 -4.77
CA PHE A 251 7.62 -21.64 -4.08
C PHE A 251 6.30 -21.05 -4.58
N LEU A 252 5.26 -21.89 -4.48
CA LEU A 252 3.87 -21.46 -4.49
C LEU A 252 3.49 -21.07 -3.06
N ALA A 253 2.65 -20.05 -2.88
CA ALA A 253 2.18 -19.67 -1.56
C ALA A 253 0.71 -19.26 -1.52
N ARG A 254 0.09 -19.45 -0.36
CA ARG A 254 -1.13 -18.74 0.06
C ARG A 254 -0.91 -18.13 1.44
N ILE A 255 -1.26 -16.86 1.57
CA ILE A 255 -1.20 -16.12 2.82
C ILE A 255 -2.57 -15.47 3.03
N ALA A 256 -3.25 -15.88 4.11
CA ALA A 256 -4.53 -15.32 4.50
C ALA A 256 -4.48 -14.82 5.94
N GLY A 257 -5.20 -13.74 6.22
CA GLY A 257 -5.29 -13.20 7.56
C GLY A 257 -5.95 -11.83 7.63
N VAL A 258 -5.56 -11.06 8.64
CA VAL A 258 -6.21 -9.80 9.00
C VAL A 258 -5.21 -8.67 9.29
N TYR A 259 -5.61 -7.45 9.01
CA TYR A 259 -5.00 -6.24 9.55
C TYR A 259 -5.94 -5.59 10.55
N ASN A 260 -5.50 -5.57 11.80
CA ASN A 260 -6.20 -4.98 12.93
C ASN A 260 -5.87 -3.48 13.00
N THR A 261 -6.90 -2.64 12.88
CA THR A 261 -6.75 -1.20 12.66
C THR A 261 -6.46 -0.37 13.92
N VAL A 262 -6.94 -0.81 15.07
CA VAL A 262 -6.73 -0.24 16.41
C VAL A 262 -5.41 -0.75 17.01
N SER A 263 -5.12 -2.04 16.92
CA SER A 263 -3.88 -2.62 17.47
C SER A 263 -2.68 -2.51 16.53
N HIS A 264 -2.87 -1.96 15.32
CA HIS A 264 -1.84 -1.80 14.29
C HIS A 264 -1.05 -3.09 14.06
N LYS A 265 -1.78 -4.20 13.88
CA LYS A 265 -1.20 -5.54 13.77
C LYS A 265 -1.60 -6.19 12.46
N LEU A 266 -0.61 -6.53 11.64
CA LEU A 266 -0.78 -7.39 10.46
C LEU A 266 -0.58 -8.84 10.90
N VAL A 267 -1.59 -9.68 10.72
CA VAL A 267 -1.59 -11.08 11.15
C VAL A 267 -1.85 -11.96 9.94
N ALA A 268 -0.89 -12.82 9.62
CA ALA A 268 -1.09 -13.95 8.74
C ALA A 268 -1.54 -15.15 9.59
N GLU A 269 -2.85 -15.41 9.57
CA GLU A 269 -3.48 -16.52 10.28
C GLU A 269 -3.17 -17.85 9.61
N GLN A 270 -2.91 -17.83 8.31
CA GLN A 270 -2.47 -18.98 7.55
C GLN A 270 -1.40 -18.57 6.54
N ILE A 271 -0.30 -19.30 6.57
CA ILE A 271 0.77 -19.28 5.58
C ILE A 271 0.96 -20.71 5.12
N ALA A 272 0.76 -20.96 3.82
CA ALA A 272 1.01 -22.26 3.22
C ALA A 272 1.99 -22.07 2.06
N LEU A 273 3.14 -22.73 2.09
CA LEU A 273 4.13 -22.71 1.00
C LEU A 273 4.34 -24.12 0.48
N ARG A 274 4.53 -24.24 -0.84
CA ARG A 274 4.96 -25.47 -1.48
C ARG A 274 6.15 -25.19 -2.39
N SER A 275 7.25 -25.88 -2.13
CA SER A 275 8.43 -25.85 -3.00
C SER A 275 8.24 -26.75 -4.21
N ALA A 276 9.00 -26.52 -5.29
CA ALA A 276 8.94 -27.35 -6.49
C ALA A 276 9.26 -28.84 -6.25
N GLY A 277 10.03 -29.16 -5.20
CA GLY A 277 10.49 -30.51 -4.87
C GLY A 277 9.75 -31.19 -3.72
N SER A 278 8.42 -31.05 -3.69
CA SER A 278 7.45 -31.60 -2.71
C SER A 278 7.45 -31.04 -1.29
N GLY A 279 8.46 -30.28 -0.87
CA GLY A 279 8.50 -29.74 0.49
C GLY A 279 7.41 -28.71 0.77
N GLU A 280 6.79 -28.81 1.95
CA GLU A 280 5.67 -27.98 2.38
C GLU A 280 6.00 -27.22 3.65
N VAL A 281 5.41 -26.03 3.79
CA VAL A 281 5.48 -25.22 5.01
C VAL A 281 4.07 -24.76 5.36
N LEU A 282 3.68 -24.94 6.61
CA LEU A 282 2.48 -24.37 7.19
C LEU A 282 2.85 -23.47 8.36
N GLY A 283 2.24 -22.30 8.48
CA GLY A 283 2.57 -21.40 9.56
C GLY A 283 1.69 -20.21 9.73
N THR A 284 2.14 -19.34 10.63
CA THR A 284 1.50 -18.08 10.99
C THR A 284 2.57 -17.01 11.17
N ALA A 285 2.18 -15.76 10.99
CA ALA A 285 3.05 -14.63 11.27
C ALA A 285 2.25 -13.46 11.85
N ALA A 286 2.92 -12.60 12.60
CA ALA A 286 2.37 -11.33 13.00
C ALA A 286 3.44 -10.24 12.98
N VAL A 287 3.07 -9.06 12.49
CA VAL A 287 3.87 -7.84 12.56
C VAL A 287 3.07 -6.80 13.34
N ALA A 288 3.64 -6.30 14.42
CA ALA A 288 3.06 -5.24 15.24
C ALA A 288 3.80 -3.93 14.96
N PHE A 289 3.07 -2.91 14.53
CA PHE A 289 3.59 -1.58 14.27
C PHE A 289 3.36 -0.70 15.51
N VAL A 290 4.42 -0.03 15.96
CA VAL A 290 4.35 0.92 17.07
C VAL A 290 5.08 2.18 16.64
N ASP A 291 4.41 3.32 16.77
CA ASP A 291 4.94 4.60 16.31
C ASP A 291 6.33 4.90 16.89
N GLY A 292 7.25 5.27 15.99
CA GLY A 292 8.64 5.59 16.34
C GLY A 292 9.49 4.40 16.81
N LYS A 293 9.00 3.16 16.74
CA LYS A 293 9.73 1.97 17.16
C LYS A 293 9.91 0.97 16.03
N VAL A 294 10.95 0.14 16.17
CA VAL A 294 11.16 -1.01 15.29
C VAL A 294 9.97 -1.96 15.40
N PRO A 295 9.41 -2.45 14.28
CA PRO A 295 8.29 -3.40 14.31
C PRO A 295 8.60 -4.67 15.11
N GLY A 296 7.61 -5.15 15.85
CA GLY A 296 7.62 -6.47 16.47
C GLY A 296 7.25 -7.53 15.43
N ILE A 297 8.02 -8.62 15.34
CA ILE A 297 7.79 -9.69 14.36
C ILE A 297 7.68 -11.00 15.14
N ASN A 298 6.63 -11.77 14.86
CA ASN A 298 6.45 -13.15 15.30
C ASN A 298 6.25 -14.03 14.06
N LEU A 299 6.90 -15.20 14.04
CA LEU A 299 6.82 -16.16 12.96
C LEU A 299 6.85 -17.57 13.50
N ALA A 300 5.93 -18.41 13.04
CA ALA A 300 5.91 -19.84 13.35
C ALA A 300 5.70 -20.65 12.07
N PHE A 301 6.60 -21.59 11.80
CA PHE A 301 6.54 -22.50 10.66
C PHE A 301 6.69 -23.95 11.11
N ASN A 302 5.85 -24.81 10.54
CA ASN A 302 6.02 -26.25 10.51
C ASN A 302 6.42 -26.62 9.08
N ILE A 303 7.57 -27.27 8.95
CA ILE A 303 8.18 -27.65 7.67
C ILE A 303 8.08 -29.16 7.55
N HIS A 304 7.64 -29.64 6.40
CA HIS A 304 7.54 -31.06 6.10
C HIS A 304 8.25 -31.40 4.79
N ASP A 305 9.00 -32.50 4.80
CA ASP A 305 9.66 -33.13 3.66
C ASP A 305 10.40 -32.13 2.72
N MET A 306 11.28 -31.31 3.28
CA MET A 306 11.93 -30.22 2.55
C MET A 306 13.45 -30.41 2.46
N GLN A 307 14.06 -30.04 1.32
CA GLN A 307 15.52 -30.06 1.20
C GLN A 307 16.16 -29.09 2.20
N VAL A 308 17.28 -29.49 2.79
CA VAL A 308 18.03 -28.65 3.76
C VAL A 308 18.37 -27.27 3.18
N SER A 309 18.76 -27.21 1.90
CA SER A 309 19.03 -25.96 1.18
C SER A 309 17.83 -25.01 1.18
N HIS A 310 16.61 -25.53 0.99
CA HIS A 310 15.37 -24.76 1.04
C HIS A 310 15.03 -24.31 2.47
N VAL A 311 15.22 -25.17 3.47
CA VAL A 311 15.01 -24.82 4.88
C VAL A 311 15.94 -23.68 5.32
N LYS A 312 17.20 -23.70 4.86
CA LYS A 312 18.14 -22.59 5.06
C LYS A 312 17.64 -21.26 4.48
N GLN A 313 16.95 -21.28 3.33
CA GLN A 313 16.37 -20.05 2.78
C GLN A 313 15.19 -19.54 3.61
N LEU A 314 14.34 -20.43 4.14
CA LEU A 314 13.15 -20.07 4.92
C LEU A 314 13.47 -19.46 6.29
N TRP A 315 14.57 -19.88 6.89
CA TRP A 315 14.97 -19.36 8.20
C TRP A 315 15.20 -17.84 8.11
N PRO A 316 14.48 -17.01 8.89
CA PRO A 316 14.60 -15.56 8.82
C PRO A 316 16.02 -15.08 9.12
N TRP A 317 16.55 -14.22 8.25
CA TRP A 317 17.90 -13.67 8.38
C TRP A 317 18.13 -12.87 9.66
N PHE A 318 17.07 -12.23 10.16
CA PHE A 318 17.08 -11.46 11.40
C PHE A 318 16.88 -12.32 12.67
N SER A 319 16.64 -13.62 12.55
CA SER A 319 16.44 -14.53 13.67
C SER A 319 17.71 -15.34 13.96
N ALA A 320 18.09 -15.41 15.24
CA ALA A 320 19.15 -16.28 15.77
C ALA A 320 20.44 -16.29 14.92
N ARG A 321 20.96 -15.10 14.57
CA ARG A 321 22.06 -14.88 13.60
C ARG A 321 23.22 -15.88 13.71
N ASN A 322 23.74 -16.10 14.92
CA ASN A 322 24.89 -16.99 15.12
C ASN A 322 24.53 -18.47 14.81
N ALA A 323 23.35 -18.93 15.25
CA ALA A 323 22.88 -20.27 14.93
C ALA A 323 22.65 -20.43 13.43
N ARG A 324 22.05 -19.43 12.78
CA ARG A 324 21.86 -19.39 11.33
C ARG A 324 23.19 -19.48 10.58
N LEU A 325 24.17 -18.65 10.93
CA LEU A 325 25.50 -18.67 10.30
C LEU A 325 26.18 -20.03 10.46
N TRP A 326 26.07 -20.65 11.64
CA TRP A 326 26.59 -21.99 11.84
C TRP A 326 25.89 -23.02 10.94
N VAL A 327 24.56 -23.01 10.86
CA VAL A 327 23.80 -23.94 10.00
C VAL A 327 24.15 -23.75 8.53
N LEU A 328 24.23 -22.49 8.07
CA LEU A 328 24.62 -22.17 6.70
C LEU A 328 26.00 -22.77 6.37
N ALA A 329 26.96 -22.68 7.30
CA ALA A 329 28.33 -23.13 7.11
C ALA A 329 28.59 -24.62 7.37
N ASN A 330 27.71 -25.34 8.08
CA ASN A 330 28.01 -26.70 8.56
C ASN A 330 27.01 -27.78 8.11
N LEU A 331 25.79 -27.42 7.74
CA LEU A 331 24.77 -28.40 7.35
C LEU A 331 24.70 -28.52 5.82
N PHE A 332 25.04 -29.67 5.24
CA PHE A 332 25.09 -29.83 3.78
C PHE A 332 24.25 -31.02 3.32
N GLY A 333 23.46 -30.82 2.27
CA GLY A 333 22.64 -31.87 1.67
C GLY A 333 21.56 -32.43 2.60
N GLY A 334 20.83 -33.43 2.11
CA GLY A 334 19.78 -34.12 2.87
C GLY A 334 18.41 -33.44 2.83
N ARG A 335 17.48 -34.03 3.58
CA ARG A 335 16.08 -33.58 3.72
C ARG A 335 15.72 -33.45 5.19
N VAL A 336 14.93 -32.44 5.49
CA VAL A 336 14.26 -32.24 6.76
C VAL A 336 12.88 -32.88 6.62
N VAL A 337 12.67 -33.99 7.34
CA VAL A 337 11.39 -34.70 7.32
C VAL A 337 10.33 -33.88 8.05
N ASP A 338 10.65 -33.39 9.25
CA ASP A 338 9.82 -32.49 10.03
C ASP A 338 10.70 -31.48 10.76
N ALA A 339 10.28 -30.21 10.79
CA ALA A 339 10.89 -29.19 11.64
C ALA A 339 9.87 -28.15 12.08
N ASN A 340 10.11 -27.56 13.25
CA ASN A 340 9.39 -26.39 13.73
C ASN A 340 10.38 -25.23 13.88
N LEU A 341 10.02 -24.07 13.33
CA LEU A 341 10.76 -22.83 13.48
C LEU A 341 9.84 -21.78 14.10
N GLN A 342 10.24 -21.22 15.24
CA GLN A 342 9.49 -20.20 15.96
C GLN A 342 10.40 -19.03 16.34
N PHE A 343 9.92 -17.81 16.14
CA PHE A 343 10.57 -16.55 16.51
C PHE A 343 9.54 -15.53 17.00
#